data_AF-A0A852FQW7-F1
#
_entry.id   AF-A0A852FQW7-F1
#
_cell.length_a   1.000
_cell.length_b   1.000
_cell.length_c   1.000
_cell.angle_alpha   90.00
_cell.angle_beta   90.00
_cell.angle_gamma   90.00
#
_symmetry.space_group_name_H-M   'P 1'
#
loop_
_entity.id
_entity.type
_entity.pdbx_description
1 polymer ?
#
loop_
_entity_poly.entity_id
_entity_poly.type
_entity_poly.pdbx_seq_one_letter_code
_entity_poly.pdbx_strand_id
1 'polypeptide(L)'
;SASVTVLAVPSACVTLLAVPSTCVTLLAVPTSCVTLLAVPSTCVTLLTVPTSCVTVLTVPSACVTLQAVPTACVTLQAVPTACVTLLAVPSACVTLQAVPMACVTLLAVPTSCVTLLAMPTACVTLQAVPMARVTLLAVPSACVTLQAVPISCVTLQAVPSACVTLLAVPSARVTLQTVPSACVTLLAMPTACVTL
;
A
#
# COMPACT_ATOMS: atom_id res chain seq x y z
N SER A 1 21.24 -16.54 -11.94
CA SER A 1 20.56 -16.25 -10.67
C SER A 1 19.20 -16.94 -10.70
N ALA A 2 18.84 -17.68 -9.65
CA ALA A 2 17.64 -18.50 -9.64
C ALA A 2 16.40 -17.71 -9.19
N SER A 3 15.24 -18.08 -9.71
CA SER A 3 13.94 -17.65 -9.20
C SER A 3 13.46 -18.61 -8.10
N VAL A 4 12.76 -18.07 -7.10
CA VAL A 4 12.10 -18.84 -6.05
C VAL A 4 10.61 -18.87 -6.35
N THR A 5 10.06 -20.07 -6.49
CA THR A 5 8.63 -20.30 -6.67
C THR A 5 8.15 -21.25 -5.58
N VAL A 6 7.13 -20.82 -4.84
CA VAL A 6 6.50 -21.62 -3.78
C VAL A 6 5.06 -21.85 -4.19
N LEU A 7 4.71 -23.12 -4.39
CA LEU A 7 3.38 -23.55 -4.87
C LEU A 7 2.71 -24.43 -3.81
N ALA A 8 1.44 -24.13 -3.50
CA ALA A 8 0.52 -25.04 -2.80
C ALA A 8 1.13 -25.74 -1.57
N VAL A 9 1.78 -24.97 -0.68
CA VAL A 9 2.39 -25.52 0.53
C VAL A 9 1.35 -25.57 1.65
N PRO A 10 0.98 -26.75 2.17
CA PRO A 10 0.22 -26.87 3.40
C PRO A 10 1.19 -26.63 4.57
N SER A 11 1.50 -25.37 4.86
CA SER A 11 2.28 -24.98 6.04
C SER A 11 1.51 -23.94 6.85
N ALA A 12 1.72 -23.99 8.17
CA ALA A 12 1.16 -22.95 9.05
C ALA A 12 1.73 -21.58 8.68
N CYS A 13 3.02 -21.49 8.31
CA CYS A 13 3.68 -20.24 7.92
C CYS A 13 4.62 -20.48 6.73
N VAL A 14 4.86 -19.42 5.95
CA VAL A 14 5.96 -19.36 4.98
C VAL A 14 6.90 -18.23 5.37
N THR A 15 8.18 -18.55 5.53
CA THR A 15 9.21 -17.60 5.91
C THR A 15 10.39 -17.71 4.94
N LEU A 16 10.71 -16.62 4.23
CA LEU A 16 11.90 -16.53 3.40
C LEU A 16 12.92 -15.60 4.06
N LEU A 17 14.13 -16.10 4.31
CA LEU A 17 15.19 -15.37 5.00
C LEU A 17 16.47 -15.35 4.17
N ALA A 18 17.01 -14.15 3.90
CA ALA A 18 18.31 -13.97 3.27
C ALA A 18 18.46 -14.73 1.94
N VAL A 19 17.42 -14.70 1.10
CA VAL A 19 17.38 -15.42 -0.17
C VAL A 19 17.58 -14.47 -1.35
N PRO A 20 18.83 -14.23 -1.79
CA PRO A 20 19.06 -13.46 -3.01
C PRO A 20 18.53 -14.27 -4.21
N SER A 21 17.58 -13.69 -4.93
CA SER A 21 16.96 -14.32 -6.08
C SER A 21 16.67 -13.29 -7.17
N THR A 22 16.43 -13.73 -8.40
CA THR A 22 15.89 -12.80 -9.40
C THR A 22 14.47 -12.43 -9.04
N CYS A 23 13.63 -13.41 -8.74
CA CYS A 23 12.24 -13.18 -8.41
C CYS A 23 11.76 -14.17 -7.35
N VAL A 24 10.84 -13.70 -6.52
CA VAL A 24 10.12 -14.50 -5.54
C VAL A 24 8.64 -14.50 -5.89
N THR A 25 8.07 -15.70 -6.00
CA THR A 25 6.66 -15.90 -6.34
C THR A 25 6.05 -16.90 -5.35
N LEU A 26 4.97 -16.50 -4.69
CA LEU A 26 4.10 -17.38 -3.91
C LEU A 26 2.76 -17.50 -4.63
N LEU A 27 2.36 -18.73 -4.95
CA LEU A 27 1.14 -19.02 -5.70
C LEU A 27 0.25 -20.02 -4.96
N ALA A 28 -1.01 -19.65 -4.74
CA ALA A 28 -2.03 -20.51 -4.17
C ALA A 28 -1.60 -21.15 -2.84
N VAL A 29 -1.09 -20.32 -1.92
CA VAL A 29 -0.53 -20.78 -0.64
C VAL A 29 -1.43 -20.35 0.52
N PRO A 30 -2.40 -21.18 0.94
CA PRO A 30 -3.17 -20.90 2.15
C PRO A 30 -2.29 -21.14 3.38
N THR A 31 -1.92 -20.07 4.08
CA THR A 31 -1.11 -20.13 5.31
C THR A 31 -1.66 -19.19 6.37
N SER A 32 -1.24 -19.36 7.62
CA SER A 32 -1.54 -18.34 8.63
C SER A 32 -0.72 -17.06 8.38
N CYS A 33 0.55 -17.17 8.01
CA CYS A 33 1.44 -16.02 7.85
C CYS A 33 2.43 -16.20 6.69
N VAL A 34 2.75 -15.09 6.03
CA VAL A 34 3.88 -14.99 5.09
C VAL A 34 4.84 -13.91 5.57
N THR A 35 6.13 -14.25 5.70
CA THR A 35 7.18 -13.30 6.05
C THR A 35 8.33 -13.36 5.04
N LEU A 36 8.75 -12.21 4.53
CA LEU A 36 9.98 -12.06 3.73
C LEU A 36 10.94 -11.13 4.47
N LEU A 37 12.14 -11.61 4.75
CA LEU A 37 13.17 -10.86 5.48
C LEU A 37 14.50 -10.86 4.72
N ALA A 38 15.01 -9.66 4.41
CA ALA A 38 16.29 -9.47 3.73
C ALA A 38 16.39 -10.25 2.40
N VAL A 39 15.39 -10.08 1.53
CA VAL A 39 15.24 -10.81 0.26
C VAL A 39 15.50 -9.86 -0.91
N PRO A 40 16.77 -9.56 -1.26
CA PRO A 40 17.05 -8.76 -2.43
C PRO A 40 16.59 -9.51 -3.68
N SER A 41 15.70 -8.88 -4.46
CA SER A 41 15.15 -9.47 -5.68
C SER A 41 14.83 -8.38 -6.69
N THR A 42 14.63 -8.73 -7.96
CA THR A 42 14.03 -7.78 -8.92
C THR A 42 12.52 -7.71 -8.70
N CYS A 43 11.87 -8.82 -8.36
CA CYS A 43 10.42 -8.86 -8.21
C CYS A 43 9.94 -9.76 -7.06
N VAL A 44 8.95 -9.28 -6.29
CA VAL A 44 8.21 -10.08 -5.30
C VAL A 44 6.73 -10.09 -5.68
N THR A 45 6.16 -11.29 -5.79
CA THR A 45 4.77 -11.51 -6.20
C THR A 45 4.08 -12.51 -5.26
N LEU A 46 2.92 -12.12 -4.73
CA LEU A 46 2.01 -13.01 -4.02
C LEU A 46 0.69 -13.06 -4.80
N LEU A 47 0.30 -14.26 -5.24
CA LEU A 47 -0.93 -14.49 -5.98
C LEU A 47 -1.78 -15.54 -5.26
N THR A 48 -3.06 -15.20 -5.01
CA THR A 48 -4.06 -16.10 -4.39
C THR A 48 -3.60 -16.72 -3.07
N VAL A 49 -3.10 -15.87 -2.17
CA VAL A 49 -2.53 -16.28 -0.88
C VAL A 49 -3.48 -15.82 0.25
N PRO A 50 -4.49 -16.61 0.63
CA PRO A 50 -5.31 -16.28 1.79
C PRO A 50 -4.47 -16.48 3.05
N THR A 51 -4.27 -15.41 3.82
CA THR A 51 -3.48 -15.48 5.06
C THR A 51 -4.07 -14.62 6.17
N SER A 52 -3.56 -14.74 7.39
CA SER A 52 -3.85 -13.75 8.43
C SER A 52 -2.94 -12.53 8.27
N CYS A 53 -1.67 -12.72 7.94
CA CYS A 53 -0.70 -11.63 7.87
C CYS A 53 0.30 -11.81 6.71
N VAL A 54 0.67 -10.70 6.10
CA VAL A 54 1.83 -10.59 5.19
C VAL A 54 2.78 -9.54 5.72
N THR A 55 4.04 -9.91 5.94
CA THR A 55 5.09 -8.98 6.35
C THR A 55 6.29 -9.05 5.39
N VAL A 56 6.73 -7.88 4.94
CA VAL A 56 7.87 -7.72 4.04
C VAL A 56 8.83 -6.71 4.64
N LEU A 57 10.02 -7.16 5.03
CA LEU A 57 11.02 -6.36 5.72
C LEU A 57 12.35 -6.40 4.98
N THR A 58 12.93 -5.22 4.73
CA THR A 58 14.27 -5.06 4.14
C THR A 58 14.45 -5.79 2.80
N VAL A 59 13.46 -5.68 1.92
CA VAL A 59 13.46 -6.32 0.59
C VAL A 59 13.68 -5.25 -0.49
N PRO A 60 14.93 -4.88 -0.84
CA PRO A 60 15.15 -4.04 -2.00
C PRO A 60 14.67 -4.78 -3.25
N SER A 61 13.73 -4.18 -3.98
CA SER A 61 13.20 -4.79 -5.20
C SER A 61 12.79 -3.76 -6.25
N ALA A 62 12.71 -4.15 -7.52
CA ALA A 62 12.13 -3.24 -8.50
C ALA A 62 10.61 -3.13 -8.28
N CYS A 63 9.95 -4.26 -8.03
CA CYS A 63 8.49 -4.31 -7.88
C CYS A 63 8.03 -5.26 -6.77
N VAL A 64 6.99 -4.85 -6.03
CA VAL A 64 6.21 -5.71 -5.13
C VAL A 64 4.75 -5.72 -5.59
N THR A 65 4.19 -6.92 -5.73
CA THR A 65 2.81 -7.15 -6.19
C THR A 65 2.09 -8.12 -5.26
N LEU A 66 0.91 -7.74 -4.74
CA LEU A 66 -0.02 -8.66 -4.10
C LEU A 66 -1.34 -8.63 -4.85
N GLN A 67 -1.83 -9.81 -5.24
CA GLN A 67 -3.07 -9.97 -5.98
C GLN A 67 -3.94 -11.06 -5.36
N ALA A 68 -5.20 -10.72 -5.08
CA ALA A 68 -6.19 -11.63 -4.47
C ALA A 68 -5.66 -12.26 -3.17
N VAL A 69 -5.19 -11.41 -2.26
CA VAL A 69 -4.60 -11.81 -0.97
C VAL A 69 -5.53 -11.32 0.15
N PRO A 70 -6.58 -12.08 0.53
CA PRO A 70 -7.39 -11.72 1.68
C PRO A 70 -6.54 -11.90 2.95
N THR A 71 -6.42 -10.83 3.74
CA THR A 71 -5.57 -10.83 4.94
C THR A 71 -6.22 -10.07 6.09
N ALA A 72 -5.73 -10.25 7.32
CA ALA A 72 -6.01 -9.29 8.38
C ALA A 72 -5.08 -8.08 8.23
N CYS A 73 -3.79 -8.30 7.98
CA CYS A 73 -2.78 -7.24 7.95
C CYS A 73 -1.76 -7.41 6.83
N VAL A 74 -1.39 -6.28 6.20
CA VAL A 74 -0.24 -6.18 5.31
C VAL A 74 0.73 -5.14 5.87
N THR A 75 1.99 -5.54 6.07
CA THR A 75 3.05 -4.63 6.52
C THR A 75 4.27 -4.66 5.58
N LEU A 76 4.70 -3.48 5.16
CA LEU A 76 5.86 -3.27 4.29
C LEU A 76 6.79 -2.23 4.95
N GLN A 77 8.01 -2.65 5.30
CA GLN A 77 8.96 -1.80 6.02
C GLN A 77 10.35 -1.83 5.39
N ALA A 78 10.92 -0.64 5.16
CA ALA A 78 12.27 -0.48 4.61
C ALA A 78 12.46 -1.23 3.27
N VAL A 79 11.50 -1.07 2.37
CA VAL A 79 11.46 -1.77 1.07
C VAL A 79 11.70 -0.73 -0.03
N PRO A 80 12.94 -0.33 -0.35
CA PRO A 80 13.17 0.58 -1.46
C PRO A 80 12.73 -0.11 -2.76
N THR A 81 11.73 0.43 -3.43
CA THR A 81 11.20 -0.15 -4.67
C THR A 81 10.87 0.86 -5.73
N ALA A 82 10.81 0.47 -7.00
CA ALA A 82 10.23 1.36 -8.00
C ALA A 82 8.72 1.42 -7.81
N CYS A 83 8.06 0.27 -7.60
CA CYS A 83 6.59 0.18 -7.58
C CYS A 83 6.07 -0.80 -6.51
N VAL A 84 5.00 -0.38 -5.82
CA VAL A 84 4.12 -1.27 -5.03
C VAL A 84 2.72 -1.29 -5.64
N THR A 85 2.18 -2.49 -5.82
CA THR A 85 0.84 -2.74 -6.37
C THR A 85 0.07 -3.69 -5.46
N LEU A 86 -1.15 -3.29 -5.08
CA LEU A 86 -2.08 -4.07 -4.28
C LEU A 86 -3.42 -4.16 -5.02
N LEU A 87 -3.81 -5.37 -5.43
CA LEU A 87 -5.00 -5.63 -6.24
C LEU A 87 -5.92 -6.63 -5.54
N ALA A 88 -7.16 -6.22 -5.24
CA ALA A 88 -8.15 -7.08 -4.59
C ALA A 88 -7.62 -7.72 -3.29
N VAL A 89 -7.09 -6.88 -2.39
CA VAL A 89 -6.50 -7.27 -1.11
C VAL A 89 -7.43 -6.78 0.02
N PRO A 90 -8.54 -7.47 0.32
CA PRO A 90 -9.35 -7.10 1.47
C PRO A 90 -8.51 -7.30 2.73
N SER A 91 -8.40 -6.26 3.56
CA SER A 91 -7.63 -6.33 4.80
C SER A 91 -8.21 -5.50 5.92
N ALA A 92 -7.90 -5.83 7.18
CA ALA A 92 -8.21 -4.91 8.27
C ALA A 92 -7.28 -3.70 8.18
N CYS A 93 -5.98 -3.92 8.00
CA CYS A 93 -4.97 -2.86 8.04
C CYS A 93 -3.89 -3.03 6.96
N VAL A 94 -3.49 -1.90 6.34
CA VAL A 94 -2.29 -1.82 5.51
C VAL A 94 -1.36 -0.76 6.09
N THR A 95 -0.12 -1.15 6.38
CA THR A 95 0.93 -0.23 6.83
C THR A 95 2.12 -0.29 5.89
N LEU A 96 2.55 0.87 5.41
CA LEU A 96 3.83 1.00 4.75
C LEU A 96 4.69 2.06 5.45
N GLN A 97 5.96 1.74 5.71
CA GLN A 97 6.90 2.61 6.43
C GLN A 97 8.29 2.64 5.77
N ALA A 98 8.80 3.84 5.51
CA ALA A 98 10.14 4.07 4.97
C ALA A 98 10.40 3.30 3.65
N VAL A 99 9.48 3.45 2.71
CA VAL A 99 9.47 2.78 1.41
C VAL A 99 9.62 3.88 0.36
N PRO A 100 10.85 4.33 0.03
CA PRO A 100 11.04 5.28 -1.06
C PRO A 100 10.65 4.60 -2.36
N MET A 101 9.72 5.22 -3.12
CA MET A 101 9.20 4.62 -4.35
C MET A 101 8.96 5.60 -5.46
N ALA A 102 8.91 5.12 -6.71
CA ALA A 102 8.34 5.91 -7.78
C ALA A 102 6.81 5.93 -7.65
N CYS A 103 6.16 4.77 -7.48
CA CYS A 103 4.71 4.67 -7.57
C CYS A 103 4.07 3.74 -6.52
N VAL A 104 2.91 4.14 -6.01
CA VAL A 104 2.01 3.29 -5.21
C VAL A 104 0.63 3.21 -5.87
N THR A 105 0.13 1.98 -6.03
CA THR A 105 -1.19 1.69 -6.60
C THR A 105 -1.96 0.74 -5.67
N LEU A 106 -3.15 1.15 -5.25
CA LEU A 106 -4.12 0.28 -4.59
C LEU A 106 -5.44 0.31 -5.35
N LEU A 107 -5.94 -0.88 -5.73
CA LEU A 107 -7.18 -1.04 -6.48
C LEU A 107 -8.06 -2.10 -5.83
N ALA A 108 -9.31 -1.73 -5.53
CA ALA A 108 -10.30 -2.61 -4.90
C ALA A 108 -9.79 -3.25 -3.59
N VAL A 109 -9.23 -2.44 -2.70
CA VAL A 109 -8.64 -2.88 -1.43
C VAL A 109 -9.54 -2.41 -0.27
N PRO A 110 -10.68 -3.05 0.02
CA PRO A 110 -11.50 -2.63 1.15
C PRO A 110 -10.69 -2.80 2.44
N THR A 111 -10.45 -1.69 3.15
CA THR A 111 -9.63 -1.71 4.37
C THR A 111 -10.22 -0.89 5.49
N SER A 112 -10.06 -1.32 6.75
CA SER A 112 -10.44 -0.43 7.85
C SER A 112 -9.48 0.76 7.95
N CYS A 113 -8.17 0.52 7.83
CA CYS A 113 -7.15 1.53 8.04
C CYS A 113 -5.99 1.41 7.04
N VAL A 114 -5.53 2.57 6.55
CA VAL A 114 -4.26 2.68 5.83
C VAL A 114 -3.35 3.70 6.50
N THR A 115 -2.10 3.30 6.72
CA THR A 115 -1.05 4.14 7.31
C THR A 115 0.18 4.16 6.41
N LEU A 116 0.58 5.36 6.00
CA LEU A 116 1.74 5.63 5.17
C LEU A 116 2.66 6.61 5.89
N LEU A 117 3.89 6.17 6.20
CA LEU A 117 4.87 6.95 6.96
C LEU A 117 6.18 7.09 6.21
N ALA A 118 6.67 8.33 6.08
CA ALA A 118 7.98 8.65 5.50
C ALA A 118 8.15 8.07 4.09
N MET A 119 7.27 8.49 3.19
CA MET A 119 7.17 7.96 1.82
C MET A 119 7.46 9.04 0.79
N PRO A 120 8.71 9.28 0.41
CA PRO A 120 8.98 10.04 -0.78
C PRO A 120 8.50 9.21 -1.99
N THR A 121 7.49 9.73 -2.68
CA THR A 121 6.88 9.06 -3.84
C THR A 121 6.80 10.02 -5.02
N ALA A 122 6.84 9.53 -6.25
CA ALA A 122 6.44 10.37 -7.39
C ALA A 122 4.90 10.41 -7.45
N CYS A 123 4.25 9.25 -7.35
CA CYS A 123 2.80 9.14 -7.56
C CYS A 123 2.12 8.20 -6.54
N VAL A 124 0.95 8.62 -6.05
CA VAL A 124 0.03 7.78 -5.27
C VAL A 124 -1.32 7.70 -5.98
N THR A 125 -1.82 6.47 -6.17
CA THR A 125 -3.11 6.19 -6.82
C THR A 125 -3.94 5.24 -5.97
N LEU A 126 -5.15 5.68 -5.57
CA LEU A 126 -6.14 4.82 -4.90
C LEU A 126 -7.44 4.81 -5.71
N GLN A 127 -7.93 3.63 -6.07
CA GLN A 127 -9.17 3.46 -6.82
C GLN A 127 -10.11 2.43 -6.18
N ALA A 128 -11.36 2.82 -5.95
CA ALA A 128 -12.42 1.96 -5.40
C ALA A 128 -12.01 1.33 -4.05
N VAL A 129 -11.52 2.17 -3.14
CA VAL A 129 -10.95 1.72 -1.86
C VAL A 129 -11.82 2.23 -0.72
N PRO A 130 -12.90 1.52 -0.33
CA PRO A 130 -13.68 1.96 0.82
C PRO A 130 -12.84 1.82 2.08
N MET A 131 -12.70 2.92 2.83
CA MET A 131 -11.89 2.96 4.04
C MET A 131 -12.58 3.64 5.20
N ALA A 132 -12.32 3.15 6.43
CA ALA A 132 -12.69 3.94 7.59
C ALA A 132 -11.68 5.09 7.79
N ARG A 133 -10.37 4.80 7.77
CA ARG A 133 -9.34 5.82 8.07
C ARG A 133 -8.13 5.77 7.14
N VAL A 134 -7.66 6.96 6.76
CA VAL A 134 -6.38 7.15 6.06
C VAL A 134 -5.48 8.09 6.85
N THR A 135 -4.23 7.67 7.07
CA THR A 135 -3.20 8.45 7.72
C THR A 135 -1.96 8.53 6.83
N LEU A 136 -1.57 9.75 6.45
CA LEU A 136 -0.37 10.04 5.65
C LEU A 136 0.51 11.02 6.43
N LEU A 137 1.73 10.61 6.74
CA LEU A 137 2.71 11.43 7.46
C LEU A 137 4.01 11.50 6.67
N ALA A 138 4.48 12.71 6.40
CA ALA A 138 5.75 12.96 5.69
C ALA A 138 5.80 12.23 4.34
N VAL A 139 4.83 12.50 3.48
CA VAL A 139 4.70 11.88 2.14
C VAL A 139 4.83 12.97 1.08
N PRO A 140 6.05 13.43 0.77
CA PRO A 140 6.25 14.32 -0.37
C PRO A 140 5.93 13.53 -1.64
N SER A 141 5.02 14.08 -2.46
CA SER A 141 4.61 13.47 -3.72
C SER A 141 4.61 14.46 -4.87
N ALA A 142 4.84 14.03 -6.10
CA ALA A 142 4.51 14.87 -7.25
C ALA A 142 2.99 14.89 -7.44
N CYS A 143 2.35 13.73 -7.37
CA CYS A 143 0.93 13.57 -7.69
C CYS A 143 0.20 12.65 -6.69
N VAL A 144 -0.99 13.06 -6.25
CA VAL A 144 -1.94 12.21 -5.52
C VAL A 144 -3.27 12.15 -6.26
N THR A 145 -3.76 10.93 -6.49
CA THR A 145 -5.03 10.66 -7.18
C THR A 145 -5.89 9.71 -6.35
N LEU A 146 -7.10 10.16 -6.00
CA LEU A 146 -8.10 9.34 -5.30
C LEU A 146 -9.40 9.31 -6.11
N GLN A 147 -9.88 8.11 -6.44
CA GLN A 147 -11.12 7.91 -7.21
C GLN A 147 -12.06 6.91 -6.54
N ALA A 148 -13.31 7.33 -6.31
CA ALA A 148 -14.37 6.49 -5.73
C ALA A 148 -13.95 5.87 -4.38
N VAL A 149 -13.43 6.70 -3.49
CA VAL A 149 -12.88 6.30 -2.19
C VAL A 149 -13.81 6.87 -1.11
N PRO A 150 -14.83 6.15 -0.64
CA PRO A 150 -15.59 6.61 0.53
C PRO A 150 -14.70 6.47 1.76
N ILE A 151 -14.43 7.59 2.45
CA ILE A 151 -13.52 7.62 3.60
C ILE A 151 -14.21 8.28 4.78
N SER A 152 -14.26 7.62 5.94
CA SER A 152 -14.85 8.30 7.12
C SER A 152 -13.94 9.41 7.65
N CYS A 153 -12.63 9.18 7.77
CA CYS A 153 -11.66 10.18 8.23
C CYS A 153 -10.35 10.15 7.43
N VAL A 154 -9.84 11.33 7.08
CA VAL A 154 -8.51 11.53 6.47
C VAL A 154 -7.66 12.44 7.32
N THR A 155 -6.42 12.03 7.59
CA THR A 155 -5.40 12.87 8.23
C THR A 155 -4.15 12.97 7.35
N LEU A 156 -3.82 14.18 6.90
CA LEU A 156 -2.60 14.48 6.14
C LEU A 156 -1.71 15.42 6.96
N GLN A 157 -0.46 15.04 7.17
CA GLN A 157 0.54 15.87 7.86
C GLN A 157 1.85 15.89 7.08
N ALA A 158 2.34 17.09 6.75
CA ALA A 158 3.58 17.29 5.97
C ALA A 158 3.58 16.52 4.64
N VAL A 159 2.54 16.75 3.83
CA VAL A 159 2.35 16.12 2.51
C VAL A 159 2.45 17.21 1.43
N PRO A 160 3.66 17.75 1.14
CA PRO A 160 3.81 18.64 0.01
C PRO A 160 3.53 17.85 -1.26
N SER A 161 2.63 18.38 -2.10
CA SER A 161 2.29 17.77 -3.37
C SER A 161 2.37 18.82 -4.48
N ALA A 162 2.82 18.43 -5.68
CA ALA A 162 2.65 19.32 -6.82
C ALA A 162 1.15 19.40 -7.14
N CYS A 163 0.51 18.25 -7.39
CA CYS A 163 -0.92 18.18 -7.68
C CYS A 163 -1.69 17.15 -6.84
N VAL A 164 -2.94 17.50 -6.48
CA VAL A 164 -3.92 16.62 -5.82
C VAL A 164 -5.21 16.56 -6.64
N THR A 165 -5.69 15.35 -6.90
CA THR A 165 -6.97 15.11 -7.59
C THR A 165 -7.86 14.18 -6.76
N LEU A 166 -9.07 14.65 -6.44
CA LEU A 166 -10.07 13.90 -5.69
C LEU A 166 -11.37 13.83 -6.50
N LEU A 167 -11.82 12.61 -6.80
CA LEU A 167 -13.04 12.36 -7.57
C LEU A 167 -13.95 11.38 -6.84
N ALA A 168 -15.16 11.85 -6.47
CA ALA A 168 -16.17 11.06 -5.75
C ALA A 168 -15.61 10.45 -4.45
N VAL A 169 -15.04 11.30 -3.59
CA VAL A 169 -14.50 10.92 -2.27
C VAL A 169 -15.39 11.54 -1.19
N PRO A 170 -16.55 10.93 -0.88
CA PRO A 170 -17.35 11.39 0.24
C PRO A 170 -16.57 11.19 1.53
N SER A 171 -16.49 12.23 2.36
CA SER A 171 -15.81 12.13 3.65
C SER A 171 -16.50 12.88 4.78
N ALA A 172 -16.49 12.27 5.97
CA ALA A 172 -17.08 12.89 7.14
C ALA A 172 -16.11 13.90 7.78
N ARG A 173 -14.80 13.63 7.74
CA ARG A 173 -13.78 14.52 8.33
C ARG A 173 -12.47 14.51 7.56
N VAL A 174 -11.94 15.71 7.34
CA VAL A 174 -10.60 15.92 6.78
C VAL A 174 -9.78 16.83 7.69
N THR A 175 -8.58 16.37 8.07
CA THR A 175 -7.59 17.18 8.81
C THR A 175 -6.34 17.37 7.95
N LEU A 176 -5.98 18.62 7.66
CA LEU A 176 -4.79 18.96 6.89
C LEU A 176 -3.83 19.75 7.77
N GLN A 177 -2.57 19.36 7.84
CA GLN A 177 -1.52 20.14 8.49
C GLN A 177 -0.31 20.20 7.57
N THR A 178 0.14 21.42 7.24
CA THR A 178 1.31 21.68 6.38
C THR A 178 1.28 20.94 5.03
N VAL A 179 0.19 21.13 4.28
CA VAL A 179 -0.03 20.52 2.95
C VAL A 179 0.01 21.59 1.85
N PRO A 180 1.20 22.12 1.49
CA PRO A 180 1.29 22.99 0.33
C PRO A 180 1.00 22.19 -0.94
N SER A 181 0.11 22.71 -1.78
CA SER A 181 -0.20 22.16 -3.09
C SER A 181 -0.19 23.28 -4.13
N ALA A 182 0.38 23.00 -5.31
CA ALA A 182 0.38 23.94 -6.42
C ALA A 182 -0.92 23.85 -7.24
N CYS A 183 -1.52 22.65 -7.32
CA CYS A 183 -2.75 22.34 -8.05
C CYS A 183 -3.68 21.47 -7.19
N VAL A 184 -4.95 21.86 -7.05
CA VAL A 184 -5.99 21.04 -6.40
C VAL A 184 -7.22 20.94 -7.29
N THR A 185 -7.69 19.72 -7.55
CA THR A 185 -8.94 19.45 -8.28
C THR A 185 -9.88 18.62 -7.42
N LEU A 186 -11.09 19.13 -7.18
CA LEU A 186 -12.13 18.50 -6.37
C LEU A 186 -13.41 18.33 -7.20
N LEU A 187 -13.89 17.09 -7.32
CA LEU A 187 -15.16 16.80 -8.00
C LEU A 187 -16.03 15.86 -7.15
N ALA A 188 -17.28 16.24 -6.92
CA ALA A 188 -18.27 15.47 -6.16
C ALA A 188 -17.78 15.08 -4.75
N MET A 189 -17.42 16.09 -3.96
CA MET A 189 -16.89 15.96 -2.59
C MET A 189 -17.90 16.45 -1.55
N PRO A 190 -18.88 15.63 -1.12
CA PRO A 190 -19.65 15.97 0.06
C PRO A 190 -18.75 15.79 1.30
N THR A 191 -18.24 16.90 1.83
CA THR A 191 -17.47 16.95 3.07
C THR A 191 -18.32 17.50 4.19
N ALA A 192 -18.46 16.76 5.29
CA ALA A 192 -19.21 17.25 6.45
C ALA A 192 -18.41 18.25 7.30
N CYS A 193 -17.10 18.05 7.45
CA CYS A 193 -16.22 18.92 8.26
C CYS A 193 -14.78 18.95 7.73
N VAL A 194 -14.17 20.14 7.66
CA VAL A 194 -12.77 20.36 7.29
C VAL A 194 -12.07 21.16 8.39
N THR A 195 -10.89 20.71 8.81
CA THR A 195 -10.00 21.44 9.71
C THR A 195 -8.63 21.62 9.04
N LEU A 196 -8.15 22.87 9.03
CA LEU A 196 -6.86 23.32 8.50
C LEU A 196 -5.86 23.60 9.62
#